data_AF-A0A9D1U7T7-F1
#
_entry.id   AF-A0A9D1U7T7-F1
#
_cell.length_a   1.000
_cell.length_b   1.000
_cell.length_c   1.000
_cell.angle_alpha   90.00
_cell.angle_beta   90.00
_cell.angle_gamma   90.00
#
_symmetry.space_group_name_H-M   'P 1'
#
loop_
_entity.id
_entity.type
_entity.pdbx_description
1 polymer ?
#
loop_
_entity_poly.entity_id
_entity_poly.type
_entity_poly.pdbx_seq_one_letter_code
_entity_poly.pdbx_strand_id
1 'polypeptide(L)'
;GGSGGAEAISLADRRLMLSHGYYSVISPEGAAAIEGRLKPGQRATPELIERCATQLHITAEDNLRFGYIDKIIQEPSLGARPYHYDFFRSLRQEIIRATDEAVLSVRGMGLFRGMLLRRLSRDDINVDEMYIRWHMSQSARERLVLRRQKKFLRLSKGAYIDRRPFLNKMRNSVRESWGNISARVKYALITKHQRKLSYVMDEMTSELHLLKRRLTSPFCRIPRSQRPAIEPETVRKLTTLSDWDETESRKGKWAYVSPRAKEDRAITCPNAATHGCLDLWAPDLFGEFAGVCTWCGHHFPMEYQWFVKNVFDEDSVREFNGEVEATNPLNFEGFDVRLAEARERTKLKSGCITFEAKLDGTKMIVALFVGTFRGGSVGSAEGTKFVEAAELAMKKRYPLLAYVHGTAGIRIQEGTHGVIQMPRCTVAVRRYINAGGLYTVLYDTNSYAGPVASFLGCSPYQYAMRSSNLGFAGRGVIKETTGMDIEPHYHGAYKALARGHIQGVWDRREARANLKQVLLTMGGRNLYYR
;
A
#
# COMPACT_ATOMS: atom_id res chain seq x y z
N GLY A 1 -1.89 -24.09 -6.50
CA GLY A 1 -1.03 -23.07 -7.11
C GLY A 1 -0.33 -22.31 -6.01
N GLY A 2 0.99 -22.44 -5.87
CA GLY A 2 1.76 -21.88 -4.74
C GLY A 2 2.34 -20.48 -4.96
N SER A 3 1.93 -19.75 -5.99
CA SER A 3 2.51 -18.44 -6.30
C SER A 3 1.71 -17.32 -5.65
N GLY A 4 2.23 -16.75 -4.55
CA GLY A 4 1.66 -15.54 -3.95
C GLY A 4 1.59 -14.35 -4.92
N GLY A 5 2.42 -14.32 -5.97
CA GLY A 5 2.35 -13.30 -7.02
C GLY A 5 1.11 -13.44 -7.92
N ALA A 6 0.66 -14.67 -8.19
CA ALA A 6 -0.55 -14.92 -8.98
C ALA A 6 -1.82 -14.44 -8.25
N GLU A 7 -1.82 -14.45 -6.92
CA GLU A 7 -2.94 -13.94 -6.13
C GLU A 7 -3.07 -12.41 -6.17
N ALA A 8 -2.00 -11.68 -6.50
CA ALA A 8 -2.13 -10.23 -6.73
C ALA A 8 -3.10 -9.91 -7.89
N ILE A 9 -3.12 -10.78 -8.91
CA ILE A 9 -3.90 -10.61 -10.13
C ILE A 9 -5.20 -11.43 -10.14
N SER A 10 -5.53 -12.17 -9.07
CA SER A 10 -6.72 -13.04 -8.96
C SER A 10 -8.05 -12.27 -8.74
N LEU A 11 -8.16 -11.05 -9.29
CA LEU A 11 -9.32 -10.16 -9.19
C LEU A 11 -10.50 -10.62 -10.07
N ALA A 12 -11.19 -11.67 -9.64
CA ALA A 12 -12.33 -12.26 -10.34
C ALA A 12 -13.69 -11.99 -9.68
N ASP A 13 -14.76 -11.97 -10.49
CA ASP A 13 -16.15 -11.86 -10.00
C ASP A 13 -16.57 -13.14 -9.25
N ARG A 14 -16.20 -14.31 -9.81
CA ARG A 14 -16.33 -15.64 -9.22
C ARG A 14 -14.96 -16.31 -9.18
N ARG A 15 -14.65 -16.98 -8.07
CA ARG A 15 -13.44 -17.77 -7.87
C ARG A 15 -13.84 -19.22 -7.67
N LEU A 16 -13.51 -20.03 -8.67
CA LEU A 16 -13.67 -21.48 -8.62
C LEU A 16 -12.30 -22.08 -8.35
N MET A 17 -12.24 -23.07 -7.50
CA MET A 17 -11.00 -23.75 -7.15
C MET A 17 -11.19 -25.24 -7.33
N LEU A 18 -10.22 -25.88 -7.95
CA LEU A 18 -10.21 -27.32 -8.08
C LEU A 18 -9.92 -27.97 -6.71
N SER A 19 -10.45 -29.17 -6.44
CA SER A 19 -10.38 -29.81 -5.12
C SER A 19 -8.96 -30.11 -4.64
N HIS A 20 -8.02 -30.44 -5.54
CA HIS A 20 -6.61 -30.63 -5.21
C HIS A 20 -5.77 -29.35 -5.36
N GLY A 21 -6.42 -28.23 -5.71
CA GLY A 21 -5.83 -26.91 -5.69
C GLY A 21 -5.49 -26.48 -4.26
N TYR A 22 -4.46 -25.67 -4.12
CA TYR A 22 -4.12 -24.97 -2.88
C TYR A 22 -3.75 -23.51 -3.15
N TYR A 23 -3.99 -22.65 -2.15
CA TYR A 23 -3.50 -21.26 -2.09
C TYR A 23 -2.50 -21.15 -0.97
N SER A 24 -1.29 -20.70 -1.29
CA SER A 24 -0.28 -20.50 -0.26
C SER A 24 0.57 -19.26 -0.50
N VAL A 25 1.00 -18.62 0.59
CA VAL A 25 1.99 -17.53 0.58
C VAL A 25 3.34 -18.05 0.10
N ILE A 26 3.69 -19.25 0.52
CA ILE A 26 4.98 -19.91 0.35
C ILE A 26 4.76 -21.42 0.32
N SER A 27 5.64 -22.20 -0.30
CA SER A 27 5.53 -23.65 -0.19
C SER A 27 5.67 -24.12 1.28
N PRO A 28 5.04 -25.23 1.67
CA PRO A 28 5.20 -25.78 3.03
C PRO A 28 6.67 -26.03 3.41
N GLU A 29 7.50 -26.41 2.45
CA GLU A 29 8.95 -26.59 2.63
C GLU A 29 9.65 -25.27 2.94
N GLY A 30 9.28 -24.21 2.22
CA GLY A 30 9.79 -22.86 2.47
C GLY A 30 9.32 -22.30 3.82
N ALA A 31 8.08 -22.57 4.21
CA ALA A 31 7.57 -22.23 5.54
C ALA A 31 8.37 -22.95 6.63
N ALA A 32 8.59 -24.26 6.48
CA ALA A 32 9.37 -25.06 7.41
C ALA A 32 10.83 -24.60 7.49
N ALA A 33 11.44 -24.18 6.37
CA ALA A 33 12.78 -23.63 6.38
C ALA A 33 12.89 -22.32 7.17
N ILE A 34 11.90 -21.44 7.03
CA ILE A 34 11.83 -20.16 7.77
C ILE A 34 11.57 -20.41 9.25
N GLU A 35 10.64 -21.31 9.58
CA GLU A 35 10.28 -21.64 10.95
C GLU A 35 11.41 -22.38 11.68
N GLY A 36 12.09 -23.30 11.00
CA GLY A 36 13.28 -24.00 11.49
C GLY A 36 14.57 -23.18 11.46
N ARG A 37 14.54 -21.93 10.97
CA ARG A 37 15.72 -21.04 10.79
C ARG A 37 16.89 -21.75 10.09
N LEU A 38 16.58 -22.54 9.06
CA LEU A 38 17.56 -23.35 8.36
C LEU A 38 18.51 -22.47 7.54
N LYS A 39 19.77 -22.91 7.45
CA LYS A 39 20.76 -22.25 6.58
C LYS A 39 20.49 -22.65 5.11
N PRO A 40 20.87 -21.79 4.14
CA PRO A 40 20.74 -22.12 2.72
C PRO A 40 21.38 -23.49 2.40
N GLY A 41 20.62 -24.38 1.76
CA GLY A 41 21.06 -25.74 1.41
C GLY A 41 20.69 -26.84 2.42
N GLN A 42 20.18 -26.50 3.61
CA GLN A 42 19.65 -27.49 4.55
C GLN A 42 18.17 -27.77 4.28
N ARG A 43 17.78 -29.06 4.25
CA ARG A 43 16.39 -29.47 4.08
C ARG A 43 15.67 -29.53 5.43
N ALA A 44 14.42 -29.10 5.45
CA ALA A 44 13.56 -29.23 6.62
C ALA A 44 13.18 -30.70 6.86
N THR A 45 12.94 -31.05 8.13
CA THR A 45 12.44 -32.38 8.49
C THR A 45 11.03 -32.58 7.93
N PRO A 46 10.69 -33.80 7.45
CA PRO A 46 9.35 -34.08 6.91
C PRO A 46 8.22 -33.73 7.88
N GLU A 47 8.42 -34.02 9.18
CA GLU A 47 7.45 -33.70 10.23
C GLU A 47 7.18 -32.20 10.34
N LEU A 48 8.20 -31.36 10.22
CA LEU A 48 8.03 -29.90 10.28
C LEU A 48 7.29 -29.38 9.04
N ILE A 49 7.56 -29.98 7.88
CA ILE A 49 6.88 -29.64 6.61
C ILE A 49 5.39 -29.98 6.71
N GLU A 50 5.05 -31.18 7.18
CA GLU A 50 3.66 -31.63 7.35
C GLU A 50 2.90 -30.78 8.38
N ARG A 51 3.55 -30.44 9.51
CA ARG A 51 2.99 -29.52 10.51
C ARG A 51 2.73 -28.14 9.91
N CYS A 52 3.68 -27.57 9.16
CA CYS A 52 3.50 -26.29 8.49
C CYS A 52 2.38 -26.34 7.45
N ALA A 53 2.32 -27.40 6.64
CA ALA A 53 1.28 -27.59 5.63
C ALA A 53 -0.13 -27.57 6.25
N THR A 54 -0.27 -28.26 7.40
CA THR A 54 -1.54 -28.36 8.14
C THR A 54 -1.95 -27.02 8.76
N GLN A 55 -1.02 -26.31 9.40
CA GLN A 55 -1.30 -25.04 10.09
C GLN A 55 -1.56 -23.86 9.15
N LEU A 56 -1.09 -23.93 7.90
CA LEU A 56 -1.26 -22.84 6.93
C LEU A 56 -2.67 -22.77 6.31
N HIS A 57 -3.48 -23.82 6.46
CA HIS A 57 -4.85 -23.90 5.94
C HIS A 57 -4.96 -23.51 4.45
N ILE A 58 -4.20 -24.23 3.61
CA ILE A 58 -3.98 -23.90 2.20
C ILE A 58 -4.94 -24.60 1.24
N THR A 59 -5.76 -25.55 1.72
CA THR A 59 -6.57 -26.44 0.87
C THR A 59 -7.79 -25.74 0.27
N ALA A 60 -8.39 -26.32 -0.78
CA ALA A 60 -9.63 -25.79 -1.35
C ALA A 60 -10.78 -25.70 -0.32
N GLU A 61 -10.87 -26.67 0.58
CA GLU A 61 -11.88 -26.72 1.65
C GLU A 61 -11.71 -25.59 2.66
N ASP A 62 -10.48 -25.36 3.12
CA ASP A 62 -10.14 -24.23 3.99
C ASP A 62 -10.52 -22.90 3.33
N ASN A 63 -10.16 -22.75 2.06
CA ASN A 63 -10.44 -21.55 1.27
C ASN A 63 -11.94 -21.28 1.08
N LEU A 64 -12.75 -22.34 0.95
CA LEU A 64 -14.21 -22.23 0.89
C LEU A 64 -14.76 -21.82 2.25
N ARG A 65 -14.28 -22.43 3.34
CA ARG A 65 -14.66 -22.12 4.71
C ARG A 65 -14.36 -20.67 5.08
N PHE A 66 -13.22 -20.14 4.65
CA PHE A 66 -12.87 -18.71 4.84
C PHE A 66 -13.66 -17.76 3.93
N GLY A 67 -14.40 -18.28 2.94
CA GLY A 67 -15.14 -17.50 1.96
C GLY A 67 -14.24 -16.78 0.95
N TYR A 68 -13.03 -17.29 0.72
CA TYR A 68 -12.15 -16.77 -0.31
C TYR A 68 -12.58 -17.28 -1.68
N ILE A 69 -12.82 -18.57 -1.82
CA ILE A 69 -13.38 -19.11 -3.05
C ILE A 69 -14.91 -19.17 -2.95
N ASP A 70 -15.59 -19.14 -4.10
CA ASP A 70 -17.04 -19.23 -4.15
C ASP A 70 -17.52 -20.68 -4.23
N LYS A 71 -16.77 -21.57 -4.91
CA LYS A 71 -17.14 -22.98 -5.11
C LYS A 71 -15.91 -23.84 -5.38
N ILE A 72 -15.97 -25.10 -4.94
CA ILE A 72 -14.98 -26.13 -5.24
C ILE A 72 -15.49 -26.98 -6.40
N ILE A 73 -14.61 -27.26 -7.36
CA ILE A 73 -14.87 -28.20 -8.45
C ILE A 73 -14.08 -29.47 -8.15
N GLN A 74 -14.78 -30.60 -8.07
CA GLN A 74 -14.16 -31.88 -7.74
C GLN A 74 -13.35 -32.41 -8.92
N GLU A 75 -12.06 -32.63 -8.68
CA GLU A 75 -11.15 -33.27 -9.63
C GLU A 75 -11.14 -34.78 -9.45
N PRO A 76 -10.79 -35.53 -10.52
CA PRO A 76 -10.40 -36.93 -10.39
C PRO A 76 -9.20 -37.06 -9.44
N SER A 77 -9.14 -38.17 -8.70
CA SER A 77 -8.13 -38.42 -7.66
C SER A 77 -6.67 -38.34 -8.12
N LEU A 78 -6.39 -38.66 -9.39
CA LEU A 78 -5.06 -38.59 -9.99
C LEU A 78 -4.86 -37.33 -10.86
N GLY A 79 -5.71 -36.32 -10.67
CA GLY A 79 -5.77 -35.11 -11.49
C GLY A 79 -6.53 -35.32 -12.81
N ALA A 80 -7.00 -34.21 -13.37
CA ALA A 80 -7.68 -34.21 -14.65
C ALA A 80 -6.69 -34.60 -15.78
N ARG A 81 -7.13 -35.49 -16.68
CA ARG A 81 -6.39 -35.97 -17.85
C ARG A 81 -7.28 -35.79 -19.09
N PRO A 82 -6.73 -35.69 -20.31
CA PRO A 82 -7.52 -35.38 -21.51
C PRO A 82 -8.74 -36.29 -21.75
N TYR A 83 -8.69 -37.54 -21.30
CA TYR A 83 -9.78 -38.51 -21.41
C TYR A 83 -10.86 -38.41 -20.33
N HIS A 84 -10.70 -37.56 -19.32
CA HIS A 84 -11.74 -37.30 -18.32
C HIS A 84 -12.81 -36.34 -18.89
N TYR A 85 -13.52 -36.80 -19.93
CA TYR A 85 -14.50 -36.00 -20.67
C TYR A 85 -15.64 -35.48 -19.78
N ASP A 86 -16.11 -36.29 -18.83
CA ASP A 86 -17.17 -35.89 -17.89
C ASP A 86 -16.73 -34.75 -16.97
N PHE A 87 -15.47 -34.76 -16.53
CA PHE A 87 -14.89 -33.66 -15.76
C PHE A 87 -14.80 -32.38 -16.59
N PHE A 88 -14.33 -32.45 -17.83
CA PHE A 88 -14.28 -31.25 -18.66
C PHE A 88 -15.67 -30.73 -19.03
N ARG A 89 -16.65 -31.63 -19.18
CA ARG A 89 -18.06 -31.25 -19.37
C ARG A 89 -18.59 -30.52 -18.13
N SER A 90 -18.39 -31.07 -16.93
CA SER A 90 -18.83 -30.43 -15.69
C SER A 90 -18.10 -29.12 -15.43
N LEU A 91 -16.79 -29.06 -15.66
CA LEU A 91 -15.98 -27.84 -15.58
C LEU A 91 -16.51 -26.76 -16.52
N ARG A 92 -16.82 -27.11 -17.77
CA ARG A 92 -17.43 -26.19 -18.73
C ARG A 92 -18.78 -25.67 -18.23
N GLN A 93 -19.65 -26.55 -17.74
CA GLN A 93 -20.95 -26.17 -17.20
C GLN A 93 -20.82 -25.23 -15.99
N GLU A 94 -19.87 -25.49 -15.09
CA GLU A 94 -19.60 -24.63 -13.93
C GLU A 94 -19.03 -23.26 -14.34
N ILE A 95 -18.18 -23.19 -15.36
CA ILE A 95 -17.67 -21.91 -15.90
C ILE A 95 -18.82 -21.09 -16.51
N ILE A 96 -19.69 -21.73 -17.30
CA ILE A 96 -20.86 -21.07 -17.91
C ILE A 96 -21.79 -20.57 -16.80
N ARG A 97 -22.12 -21.41 -15.82
CA ARG A 97 -22.94 -21.07 -14.65
C ARG A 97 -22.37 -19.90 -13.86
N ALA A 98 -21.07 -19.90 -13.58
CA ALA A 98 -20.41 -18.81 -12.86
C ALA A 98 -20.48 -17.49 -13.65
N THR A 99 -20.37 -17.55 -14.97
CA THR A 99 -20.50 -16.40 -15.88
C THR A 99 -21.94 -15.88 -15.89
N ASP A 100 -22.91 -16.77 -16.01
CA ASP A 100 -24.34 -16.46 -15.99
C ASP A 100 -24.75 -15.80 -14.69
N GLU A 101 -24.32 -16.37 -13.56
CA GLU A 101 -24.54 -15.79 -12.25
C GLU A 101 -23.93 -14.39 -12.16
N ALA A 102 -22.69 -14.19 -12.61
CA ALA A 102 -22.02 -12.89 -12.56
C ALA A 102 -22.82 -11.84 -13.35
N VAL A 103 -23.25 -12.16 -14.57
CA VAL A 103 -24.04 -11.27 -15.45
C VAL A 103 -25.43 -11.00 -14.87
N LEU A 104 -26.17 -12.03 -14.47
CA LEU A 104 -27.50 -11.90 -13.86
C LEU A 104 -27.46 -11.11 -12.56
N SER A 105 -26.34 -11.19 -11.83
CA SER A 105 -26.15 -10.46 -10.59
C SER A 105 -26.17 -8.94 -10.77
N VAL A 106 -26.07 -8.46 -12.00
CA VAL A 106 -25.99 -7.03 -12.30
C VAL A 106 -27.10 -6.51 -13.21
N ARG A 107 -27.93 -7.39 -13.78
CA ARG A 107 -29.09 -6.98 -14.56
C ARG A 107 -30.16 -6.30 -13.67
N GLY A 108 -30.90 -5.36 -14.28
CA GLY A 108 -31.78 -4.41 -13.59
C GLY A 108 -33.11 -4.97 -13.05
N MET A 109 -33.51 -6.18 -13.43
CA MET A 109 -34.79 -6.78 -13.00
C MET A 109 -34.62 -7.60 -11.72
N GLY A 110 -34.78 -6.95 -10.56
CA GLY A 110 -34.54 -7.57 -9.24
C GLY A 110 -35.49 -8.72 -8.86
N LEU A 111 -36.74 -8.70 -9.34
CA LEU A 111 -37.77 -9.70 -8.97
C LEU A 111 -37.55 -11.06 -9.64
N PHE A 112 -37.34 -11.08 -10.97
CA PHE A 112 -37.02 -12.32 -11.70
C PHE A 112 -35.62 -12.86 -11.40
N ARG A 113 -34.73 -12.00 -10.91
CA ARG A 113 -33.33 -12.33 -10.59
C ARG A 113 -33.21 -13.36 -9.46
N GLY A 114 -33.95 -13.20 -8.36
CA GLY A 114 -33.86 -14.13 -7.21
C GLY A 114 -34.35 -15.52 -7.59
N MET A 115 -35.42 -15.60 -8.38
CA MET A 115 -35.99 -16.85 -8.88
C MET A 115 -35.06 -17.54 -9.89
N LEU A 116 -34.47 -16.79 -10.84
CA LEU A 116 -33.52 -17.32 -11.82
C LEU A 116 -32.21 -17.79 -11.17
N LEU A 117 -31.65 -17.02 -10.22
CA LEU A 117 -30.45 -17.43 -9.49
C LEU A 117 -30.70 -18.67 -8.62
N ARG A 118 -31.88 -18.77 -7.99
CA ARG A 118 -32.26 -19.94 -7.19
C ARG A 118 -32.51 -21.18 -8.05
N ARG A 119 -33.05 -21.00 -9.27
CA ARG A 119 -33.13 -22.09 -10.27
C ARG A 119 -31.73 -22.51 -10.70
N LEU A 120 -30.88 -21.55 -11.09
CA LEU A 120 -29.49 -21.78 -11.47
C LEU A 120 -28.66 -22.48 -10.39
N SER A 121 -28.95 -22.25 -9.11
CA SER A 121 -28.25 -22.88 -7.99
C SER A 121 -28.58 -24.38 -7.80
N ARG A 122 -29.57 -24.93 -8.50
CA ARG A 122 -29.86 -26.38 -8.44
C ARG A 122 -28.95 -27.13 -9.40
N ASP A 123 -28.21 -28.11 -8.90
CA ASP A 123 -27.18 -28.86 -9.64
C ASP A 123 -27.75 -29.76 -10.76
N ASP A 124 -29.06 -29.98 -10.79
CA ASP A 124 -29.72 -30.90 -11.74
C ASP A 124 -30.12 -30.28 -13.09
N ILE A 125 -29.77 -29.00 -13.36
CA ILE A 125 -30.20 -28.31 -14.57
C ILE A 125 -29.12 -28.35 -15.65
N ASN A 126 -29.48 -28.85 -16.82
CA ASN A 126 -28.62 -28.86 -18.01
C ASN A 126 -28.40 -27.42 -18.52
N VAL A 127 -27.28 -26.81 -18.11
CA VAL A 127 -26.94 -25.41 -18.44
C VAL A 127 -26.80 -25.19 -19.95
N ASP A 128 -26.52 -26.26 -20.71
CA ASP A 128 -26.41 -26.24 -22.17
C ASP A 128 -27.74 -25.88 -22.87
N GLU A 129 -28.89 -26.09 -22.20
CA GLU A 129 -30.21 -25.74 -22.73
C GLU A 129 -30.64 -24.30 -22.41
N MET A 130 -29.95 -23.63 -21.48
CA MET A 130 -30.30 -22.30 -21.02
C MET A 130 -29.38 -21.23 -21.62
N TYR A 131 -29.83 -20.54 -22.66
CA TYR A 131 -29.05 -19.49 -23.29
C TYR A 131 -29.23 -18.12 -22.62
N ILE A 132 -28.19 -17.62 -21.94
CA ILE A 132 -28.13 -16.25 -21.42
C ILE A 132 -27.22 -15.41 -22.31
N ARG A 133 -27.76 -14.32 -22.87
CA ARG A 133 -26.93 -13.32 -23.57
C ARG A 133 -25.97 -12.66 -22.56
N TRP A 134 -24.67 -12.68 -22.79
CA TRP A 134 -23.69 -12.00 -21.90
C TRP A 134 -23.47 -10.52 -22.20
N HIS A 135 -24.14 -9.98 -23.22
CA HIS A 135 -24.08 -8.55 -23.50
C HIS A 135 -24.63 -7.74 -22.31
N MET A 136 -23.84 -6.76 -21.89
CA MET A 136 -24.12 -5.88 -20.74
C MET A 136 -24.04 -4.42 -21.15
N SER A 137 -25.02 -3.63 -20.69
CA SER A 137 -24.98 -2.17 -20.77
C SER A 137 -23.81 -1.60 -19.97
N GLN A 138 -23.38 -0.38 -20.28
CA GLN A 138 -22.30 0.30 -19.56
C GLN A 138 -22.58 0.40 -18.04
N SER A 139 -23.80 0.77 -17.66
CA SER A 139 -24.23 0.83 -16.26
C SER A 139 -24.23 -0.53 -15.56
N ALA A 140 -24.43 -1.63 -16.29
CA ALA A 140 -24.25 -2.97 -15.75
C ALA A 140 -22.77 -3.31 -15.55
N ARG A 141 -21.88 -2.97 -16.50
CA ARG A 141 -20.43 -3.19 -16.35
C ARG A 141 -19.87 -2.46 -15.13
N GLU A 142 -20.26 -1.20 -14.92
CA GLU A 142 -19.84 -0.42 -13.74
C GLU A 142 -20.32 -1.02 -12.42
N ARG A 143 -21.56 -1.50 -12.37
CA ARG A 143 -22.10 -2.19 -11.19
C ARG A 143 -21.39 -3.51 -10.92
N LEU A 144 -20.95 -4.23 -11.95
CA LEU A 144 -20.16 -5.47 -11.81
C LEU A 144 -18.80 -5.17 -11.19
N VAL A 145 -18.09 -4.17 -11.72
CA VAL A 145 -16.82 -3.70 -11.16
C VAL A 145 -16.99 -3.29 -9.69
N LEU A 146 -18.02 -2.52 -9.36
CA LEU A 146 -18.29 -2.09 -7.99
C LEU A 146 -18.60 -3.26 -7.05
N ARG A 147 -19.29 -4.29 -7.55
CA ARG A 147 -19.55 -5.53 -6.79
C ARG A 147 -18.28 -6.33 -6.54
N ARG A 148 -17.44 -6.49 -7.57
CA ARG A 148 -16.12 -7.12 -7.43
C ARG A 148 -15.28 -6.41 -6.37
N GLN A 149 -15.20 -5.08 -6.45
CA GLN A 149 -14.46 -4.29 -5.47
C GLN A 149 -14.99 -4.49 -4.05
N LYS A 150 -16.32 -4.45 -3.86
CA LYS A 150 -16.96 -4.72 -2.56
C LYS A 150 -16.75 -6.15 -2.06
N LYS A 151 -16.62 -7.13 -2.95
CA LYS A 151 -16.28 -8.51 -2.59
C LYS A 151 -14.90 -8.54 -1.93
N PHE A 152 -13.86 -8.08 -2.64
CA PHE A 152 -12.48 -8.09 -2.14
C PHE A 152 -12.27 -7.27 -0.86
N LEU A 153 -12.92 -6.12 -0.74
CA LEU A 153 -12.80 -5.29 0.46
C LEU A 153 -13.43 -5.91 1.72
N ARG A 154 -14.37 -6.86 1.55
CA ARG A 154 -14.99 -7.60 2.65
C ARG A 154 -14.16 -8.80 3.10
N LEU A 155 -13.24 -9.29 2.27
CA LEU A 155 -12.42 -10.45 2.60
C LEU A 155 -11.50 -10.15 3.79
N SER A 156 -11.26 -11.16 4.62
CA SER A 156 -10.34 -11.09 5.78
C SER A 156 -10.68 -10.00 6.82
N LYS A 157 -11.93 -9.54 6.87
CA LYS A 157 -12.37 -8.58 7.90
C LYS A 157 -12.44 -9.18 9.32
N GLY A 158 -12.38 -10.50 9.46
CA GLY A 158 -12.42 -11.20 10.76
C GLY A 158 -11.06 -11.66 11.29
N ALA A 159 -9.97 -11.44 10.56
CA ALA A 159 -8.65 -12.01 10.88
C ALA A 159 -7.72 -11.04 11.63
N TYR A 160 -8.28 -9.99 12.26
CA TYR A 160 -7.54 -9.03 13.07
C TYR A 160 -8.39 -8.62 14.29
N ILE A 161 -7.72 -8.16 15.34
CA ILE A 161 -8.40 -7.66 16.53
C ILE A 161 -8.55 -6.15 16.39
N ASP A 162 -9.78 -5.66 16.55
CA ASP A 162 -10.07 -4.23 16.67
C ASP A 162 -10.60 -3.94 18.08
N ARG A 163 -9.80 -3.28 18.91
CA ARG A 163 -10.18 -2.93 20.29
C ARG A 163 -10.98 -1.62 20.39
N ARG A 164 -11.35 -0.98 19.28
CA ARG A 164 -12.20 0.22 19.31
C ARG A 164 -13.55 -0.08 20.01
N PRO A 165 -14.05 0.81 20.88
CA PRO A 165 -15.36 0.64 21.53
C PRO A 165 -16.47 0.40 20.51
N PHE A 166 -17.41 -0.48 20.83
CA PHE A 166 -18.53 -0.84 19.94
C PHE A 166 -19.32 0.38 19.46
N LEU A 167 -19.56 1.36 20.33
CA LEU A 167 -20.21 2.63 20.00
C LEU A 167 -19.43 3.44 18.95
N ASN A 168 -18.09 3.43 19.01
CA ASN A 168 -17.25 4.09 18.00
C ASN A 168 -17.26 3.35 16.67
N LYS A 169 -17.34 2.01 16.68
CA LYS A 169 -17.51 1.20 15.46
C LYS A 169 -18.86 1.48 14.80
N MET A 170 -19.95 1.50 15.57
CA MET A 170 -21.28 1.84 15.06
C MET A 170 -21.32 3.28 14.55
N ARG A 171 -20.83 4.26 15.31
CA ARG A 171 -20.79 5.66 14.89
C ARG A 171 -19.99 5.84 13.60
N ASN A 172 -18.83 5.18 13.48
CA ASN A 172 -18.04 5.23 12.25
C ASN A 172 -18.78 4.58 11.08
N SER A 173 -19.37 3.40 11.27
CA SER A 173 -20.14 2.71 10.23
C SER A 173 -21.39 3.49 9.77
N VAL A 174 -22.11 4.12 10.72
CA VAL A 174 -23.25 4.99 10.43
C VAL A 174 -22.79 6.26 9.73
N ARG A 175 -21.75 6.94 10.24
CA ARG A 175 -21.17 8.13 9.60
C ARG A 175 -20.64 7.82 8.20
N GLU A 176 -20.08 6.63 7.99
CA GLU A 176 -19.62 6.16 6.68
C GLU A 176 -20.77 5.88 5.73
N SER A 177 -21.83 5.22 6.20
CA SER A 177 -23.02 4.97 5.40
C SER A 177 -23.69 6.29 5.01
N TRP A 178 -23.86 7.20 5.97
CA TRP A 178 -24.42 8.52 5.76
C TRP A 178 -23.54 9.41 4.88
N GLY A 179 -22.22 9.39 5.08
CA GLY A 179 -21.24 10.12 4.27
C GLY A 179 -21.16 9.60 2.83
N ASN A 180 -21.29 8.29 2.62
CA ASN A 180 -21.35 7.71 1.28
C ASN A 180 -22.67 8.03 0.56
N ILE A 181 -23.78 8.06 1.30
CA ILE A 181 -25.08 8.46 0.78
C ILE A 181 -25.06 9.96 0.43
N SER A 182 -24.62 10.81 1.34
CA SER A 182 -24.54 12.26 1.12
C SER A 182 -23.54 12.61 0.01
N ALA A 183 -22.39 11.95 -0.06
CA ALA A 183 -21.43 12.13 -1.15
C ALA A 183 -22.00 11.64 -2.50
N ARG A 184 -22.77 10.55 -2.53
CA ARG A 184 -23.47 10.10 -3.75
C ARG A 184 -24.56 11.05 -4.18
N VAL A 185 -25.36 11.53 -3.25
CA VAL A 185 -26.43 12.50 -3.52
C VAL A 185 -25.81 13.81 -4.02
N LYS A 186 -24.77 14.30 -3.34
CA LYS A 186 -24.03 15.50 -3.74
C LYS A 186 -23.36 15.31 -5.09
N TYR A 187 -22.68 14.19 -5.35
CA TYR A 187 -22.04 13.90 -6.63
C TYR A 187 -23.07 13.75 -7.76
N ALA A 188 -24.19 13.06 -7.53
CA ALA A 188 -25.25 12.88 -8.52
C ALA A 188 -25.97 14.20 -8.83
N LEU A 189 -26.22 15.05 -7.82
CA LEU A 189 -26.78 16.39 -8.01
C LEU A 189 -25.80 17.31 -8.75
N ILE A 190 -24.52 17.27 -8.38
CA ILE A 190 -23.45 18.06 -9.00
C ILE A 190 -23.19 17.61 -10.43
N THR A 191 -23.08 16.32 -10.75
CA THR A 191 -22.86 15.86 -12.13
C THR A 191 -24.05 16.16 -13.05
N LYS A 192 -25.28 16.09 -12.52
CA LYS A 192 -26.49 16.47 -13.26
C LYS A 192 -26.55 17.98 -13.56
N HIS A 193 -25.98 18.81 -12.68
CA HIS A 193 -25.91 20.26 -12.86
C HIS A 193 -24.62 20.74 -13.55
N GLN A 194 -23.51 20.03 -13.45
CA GLN A 194 -22.21 20.41 -14.03
C GLN A 194 -22.23 20.42 -15.54
N ARG A 195 -23.01 19.54 -16.20
CA ARG A 195 -23.20 19.60 -17.66
C ARG A 195 -23.96 20.84 -18.13
N LYS A 196 -24.78 21.45 -17.26
CA LYS A 196 -25.44 22.74 -17.52
C LYS A 196 -24.55 23.92 -17.12
N LEU A 197 -23.87 23.82 -15.99
CA LEU A 197 -23.02 24.88 -15.46
C LEU A 197 -21.74 25.07 -16.27
N SER A 198 -21.12 24.03 -16.83
CA SER A 198 -19.92 24.20 -17.67
C SER A 198 -20.22 25.00 -18.94
N TYR A 199 -21.40 24.80 -19.54
CA TYR A 199 -21.87 25.57 -20.70
C TYR A 199 -22.08 27.05 -20.34
N VAL A 200 -22.68 27.33 -19.18
CA VAL A 200 -22.92 28.69 -18.69
C VAL A 200 -21.63 29.37 -18.21
N MET A 201 -20.68 28.62 -17.65
CA MET A 201 -19.39 29.17 -17.19
C MET A 201 -18.47 29.49 -18.36
N ASP A 202 -18.49 28.71 -19.44
CA ASP A 202 -17.76 29.03 -20.68
C ASP A 202 -18.32 30.30 -21.37
N GLU A 203 -19.65 30.52 -21.32
CA GLU A 203 -20.28 31.78 -21.76
C GLU A 203 -19.98 32.96 -20.82
N MET A 204 -19.95 32.76 -19.50
CA MET A 204 -19.66 33.86 -18.57
C MET A 204 -18.17 34.23 -18.47
N THR A 205 -17.26 33.28 -18.62
CA THR A 205 -15.81 33.54 -18.56
C THR A 205 -15.32 34.34 -19.76
N SER A 206 -15.97 34.17 -20.92
CA SER A 206 -15.72 34.95 -22.12
C SER A 206 -16.22 36.40 -21.99
N GLU A 207 -17.32 36.65 -21.27
CA GLU A 207 -17.77 38.02 -20.97
C GLU A 207 -17.00 38.71 -19.82
N LEU A 208 -16.59 37.97 -18.79
CA LEU A 208 -15.85 38.51 -17.64
C LEU A 208 -14.45 38.99 -18.01
N HIS A 209 -13.80 38.36 -19.00
CA HIS A 209 -12.48 38.78 -19.47
C HIS A 209 -12.50 40.13 -20.22
N LEU A 210 -13.63 40.48 -20.86
CA LEU A 210 -13.82 41.78 -21.52
C LEU A 210 -14.09 42.92 -20.53
N LEU A 211 -14.80 42.63 -19.43
CA LEU A 211 -15.07 43.58 -18.34
C LEU A 211 -13.83 43.86 -17.47
N LYS A 212 -12.99 42.85 -17.23
CA LYS A 212 -11.78 42.99 -16.40
C LYS A 212 -10.73 43.91 -17.02
N ARG A 213 -10.73 44.07 -18.35
CA ARG A 213 -9.77 44.91 -19.09
C ARG A 213 -10.20 46.38 -19.21
N ARG A 214 -11.50 46.69 -19.11
CA ARG A 214 -12.00 48.09 -19.04
C ARG A 214 -11.87 48.71 -17.64
N LEU A 215 -11.85 47.88 -16.59
CA LEU A 215 -11.73 48.34 -15.20
C LEU A 215 -10.29 48.46 -14.71
N THR A 216 -9.29 48.17 -15.56
CA THR A 216 -7.86 48.16 -15.19
C THR A 216 -6.98 49.00 -16.12
N SER A 217 -7.39 50.24 -16.43
CA SER A 217 -6.49 51.38 -16.75
C SER A 217 -7.34 52.64 -16.96
N PRO A 218 -7.12 53.78 -16.27
CA PRO A 218 -5.79 54.39 -16.04
C PRO A 218 -5.66 55.10 -14.67
N PHE A 219 -5.11 54.45 -13.65
CA PHE A 219 -4.62 55.15 -12.45
C PHE A 219 -3.44 54.39 -11.85
N CYS A 220 -2.24 54.64 -12.37
CA CYS A 220 -0.98 54.44 -11.66
C CYS A 220 0.07 55.37 -12.27
N ARG A 221 0.16 56.60 -11.75
CA ARG A 221 1.31 57.48 -11.95
C ARG A 221 2.45 56.95 -11.08
N ILE A 222 3.57 56.63 -11.72
CA ILE A 222 4.81 56.18 -11.07
C ILE A 222 5.54 57.41 -10.52
N PRO A 223 5.83 57.52 -9.21
CA PRO A 223 6.85 58.45 -8.73
C PRO A 223 8.23 57.78 -8.78
N ARG A 224 9.22 58.56 -9.21
CA ARG A 224 10.64 58.19 -9.28
C ARG A 224 11.27 58.08 -7.90
N SER A 225 11.97 56.96 -7.71
CA SER A 225 13.21 56.76 -6.93
C SER A 225 13.39 57.51 -5.60
N GLN A 226 13.19 56.78 -4.50
CA GLN A 226 13.98 56.95 -3.28
C GLN A 226 14.73 55.65 -3.02
N ARG A 227 16.06 55.74 -2.82
CA ARG A 227 16.87 54.61 -2.37
C ARG A 227 16.39 54.21 -0.96
N PRO A 228 16.23 52.92 -0.65
CA PRO A 228 15.81 52.53 0.69
C PRO A 228 16.92 52.92 1.67
N ALA A 229 16.56 53.72 2.68
CA ALA A 229 17.42 53.92 3.84
C ALA A 229 17.53 52.58 4.57
N ILE A 230 18.74 52.04 4.66
CA ILE A 230 19.01 50.83 5.42
C ILE A 230 18.79 51.18 6.89
N GLU A 231 17.90 50.44 7.56
CA GLU A 231 17.63 50.63 8.98
C GLU A 231 18.93 50.50 9.79
N PRO A 232 19.22 51.43 10.71
CA PRO A 232 20.45 51.41 11.51
C PRO A 232 20.58 50.14 12.37
N GLU A 233 19.46 49.47 12.65
CA GLU A 233 19.41 48.18 13.32
C GLU A 233 19.92 47.02 12.44
N THR A 234 19.63 47.07 11.14
CA THR A 234 20.13 46.10 10.15
C THR A 234 21.63 46.29 9.93
N VAL A 235 22.12 47.54 9.89
CA VAL A 235 23.56 47.84 9.83
C VAL A 235 24.25 47.31 11.09
N ARG A 236 23.68 47.53 12.29
CA ARG A 236 24.21 46.99 13.54
C ARG A 236 24.33 45.47 13.49
N LYS A 237 23.28 44.74 13.11
CA LYS A 237 23.31 43.27 12.98
C LYS A 237 24.35 42.75 11.98
N LEU A 238 24.65 43.53 10.93
CA LEU A 238 25.67 43.18 9.93
C LEU A 238 27.10 43.54 10.38
N THR A 239 27.25 44.45 11.34
CA THR A 239 28.56 44.98 11.81
C THR A 239 29.01 44.46 13.17
N THR A 240 28.12 43.85 13.96
CA THR A 240 28.47 43.21 15.24
C THR A 240 28.96 41.78 15.00
N LEU A 241 30.01 41.36 15.72
CA LEU A 241 30.30 39.93 15.88
C LEU A 241 29.06 39.25 16.46
N SER A 242 28.69 38.09 15.92
CA SER A 242 27.56 37.31 16.42
C SER A 242 27.84 36.91 17.88
N ASP A 243 27.08 37.45 18.81
CA ASP A 243 27.12 37.02 20.20
C ASP A 243 26.63 35.57 20.30
N TRP A 244 27.26 34.81 21.20
CA TRP A 244 26.87 33.43 21.47
C TRP A 244 25.53 33.42 22.20
N ASP A 245 24.47 33.07 21.47
CA ASP A 245 23.12 32.95 22.00
C ASP A 245 22.95 31.56 22.65
N GLU A 246 22.90 31.47 23.98
CA GLU A 246 22.68 30.18 24.69
C GLU A 246 21.34 29.51 24.31
N THR A 247 20.38 30.30 23.79
CA THR A 247 19.11 29.80 23.26
C THR A 247 19.23 29.18 21.86
N GLU A 248 20.33 29.44 21.17
CA GLU A 248 20.78 28.72 19.96
C GLU A 248 21.76 27.59 20.30
N SER A 249 21.57 26.91 21.44
CA SER A 249 22.17 25.58 21.64
C SER A 249 21.90 24.76 20.38
N ARG A 250 22.96 24.48 19.58
CA ARG A 250 22.91 23.88 18.23
C ARG A 250 21.53 23.30 17.91
N LYS A 251 20.60 24.11 17.37
CA LYS A 251 19.37 23.54 16.82
C LYS A 251 19.83 22.73 15.64
N GLY A 252 20.09 21.46 15.88
CA GLY A 252 20.53 20.52 14.87
C GLY A 252 19.57 20.66 13.69
N LYS A 253 20.10 20.51 12.47
CA LYS A 253 19.32 20.59 11.23
C LYS A 253 18.05 19.73 11.25
N TRP A 254 18.00 18.73 12.12
CA TRP A 254 16.93 17.75 12.26
C TRP A 254 16.22 17.90 13.62
N ALA A 255 14.89 17.93 13.58
CA ALA A 255 14.03 17.89 14.76
C ALA A 255 14.11 16.55 15.52
N TYR A 256 14.42 15.45 14.81
CA TYR A 256 14.74 14.16 15.42
C TYR A 256 16.12 13.68 15.03
N VAL A 257 16.92 13.40 16.06
CA VAL A 257 18.23 12.78 15.95
C VAL A 257 18.15 11.34 16.46
N SER A 258 18.74 10.40 15.74
CA SER A 258 18.76 8.98 16.15
C SER A 258 19.52 8.83 17.48
N PRO A 259 19.08 7.95 18.39
CA PRO A 259 19.83 7.63 19.61
C PRO A 259 21.26 7.16 19.34
N ARG A 260 21.52 6.59 18.15
CA ARG A 260 22.86 6.15 17.71
C ARG A 260 23.85 7.30 17.58
N ALA A 261 23.38 8.55 17.47
CA ALA A 261 24.24 9.72 17.50
C ALA A 261 24.89 9.95 18.89
N LYS A 262 24.40 9.30 19.95
CA LYS A 262 25.00 9.41 21.29
C LYS A 262 26.15 8.43 21.51
N GLU A 263 26.31 7.45 20.61
CA GLU A 263 27.40 6.48 20.70
C GLU A 263 28.69 7.14 20.22
N ASP A 264 29.69 7.24 21.09
CA ASP A 264 31.02 7.74 20.71
C ASP A 264 31.83 6.62 20.05
N ARG A 265 31.51 6.34 18.78
CA ARG A 265 32.12 5.26 18.01
C ARG A 265 32.31 5.65 16.55
N ALA A 266 33.44 5.22 15.97
CA ALA A 266 33.65 5.25 14.52
C ALA A 266 32.92 4.07 13.84
N ILE A 267 32.17 4.38 12.78
CA ILE A 267 31.42 3.44 11.96
C ILE A 267 32.04 3.39 10.57
N THR A 268 32.52 2.21 10.20
CA THR A 268 33.02 1.95 8.85
C THR A 268 31.86 1.79 7.86
N CYS A 269 32.00 2.44 6.70
CA CYS A 269 31.01 2.30 5.63
C CYS A 269 31.08 0.88 5.00
N PRO A 270 29.94 0.21 4.73
CA PRO A 270 29.93 -1.07 4.01
C PRO A 270 30.60 -1.00 2.63
N ASN A 271 30.59 0.19 2.04
CA ASN A 271 31.15 0.48 0.73
C ASN A 271 32.61 0.96 0.79
N ALA A 272 33.27 0.93 1.95
CA ALA A 272 34.64 1.40 2.13
C ALA A 272 35.62 0.65 1.23
N ALA A 273 35.48 -0.67 1.08
CA ALA A 273 36.33 -1.47 0.21
C ALA A 273 36.23 -1.09 -1.28
N THR A 274 35.06 -0.61 -1.73
CA THR A 274 34.81 -0.29 -3.14
C THR A 274 35.11 1.17 -3.47
N HIS A 275 34.79 2.09 -2.56
CA HIS A 275 34.88 3.54 -2.79
C HIS A 275 35.98 4.23 -1.98
N GLY A 276 36.73 3.51 -1.15
CA GLY A 276 37.76 4.07 -0.28
C GLY A 276 37.20 5.02 0.78
N CYS A 277 36.00 4.76 1.29
CA CYS A 277 35.36 5.61 2.29
C CYS A 277 36.16 5.63 3.60
N LEU A 278 36.30 6.82 4.19
CA LEU A 278 36.81 7.00 5.54
C LEU A 278 35.81 6.49 6.58
N ASP A 279 36.32 6.17 7.77
CA ASP A 279 35.49 5.89 8.93
C ASP A 279 34.74 7.16 9.36
N LEU A 280 33.45 6.99 9.68
CA LEU A 280 32.55 8.09 10.00
C LEU A 280 32.27 8.08 11.49
N TRP A 281 32.36 9.24 12.14
CA TRP A 281 31.99 9.35 13.55
C TRP A 281 30.46 9.30 13.70
N ALA A 282 29.96 8.44 14.58
CA ALA A 282 28.52 8.20 14.72
C ALA A 282 27.70 9.45 15.13
N PRO A 283 28.18 10.33 16.03
CA PRO A 283 27.50 11.59 16.36
C PRO A 283 27.30 12.48 15.14
N ASP A 284 28.32 12.68 14.31
CA ASP A 284 28.22 13.51 13.10
C ASP A 284 27.35 12.83 12.04
N LEU A 285 27.54 11.52 11.84
CA LEU A 285 26.83 10.74 10.84
C LEU A 285 25.31 10.81 11.06
N PHE A 286 24.85 10.53 12.29
CA PHE A 286 23.41 10.51 12.60
C PHE A 286 22.87 11.87 13.04
N GLY A 287 23.71 12.74 13.59
CA GLY A 287 23.36 14.07 14.08
C GLY A 287 23.27 15.12 12.97
N GLU A 288 24.22 15.15 12.05
CA GLU A 288 24.28 16.18 11.00
C GLU A 288 23.89 15.64 9.62
N PHE A 289 24.41 14.47 9.27
CA PHE A 289 24.25 13.90 7.92
C PHE A 289 23.04 12.98 7.75
N ALA A 290 22.18 12.83 8.76
CA ALA A 290 21.00 11.97 8.72
C ALA A 290 21.30 10.51 8.32
N GLY A 291 22.43 9.98 8.79
CA GLY A 291 22.87 8.62 8.49
C GLY A 291 23.25 8.42 7.03
N VAL A 292 23.72 9.47 6.35
CA VAL A 292 24.22 9.40 4.97
C VAL A 292 25.73 9.55 4.99
N CYS A 293 26.44 8.60 4.37
CA CYS A 293 27.88 8.71 4.18
C CYS A 293 28.20 9.92 3.29
N THR A 294 29.05 10.81 3.80
CA THR A 294 29.51 12.01 3.10
C THR A 294 30.29 11.71 1.83
N TRP A 295 30.99 10.58 1.80
CA TRP A 295 31.84 10.17 0.68
C TRP A 295 31.06 9.49 -0.45
N CYS A 296 30.43 8.33 -0.18
CA CYS A 296 29.77 7.53 -1.21
C CYS A 296 28.25 7.76 -1.33
N GLY A 297 27.65 8.53 -0.41
CA GLY A 297 26.20 8.74 -0.35
C GLY A 297 25.40 7.50 0.07
N HIS A 298 26.03 6.52 0.72
CA HIS A 298 25.34 5.35 1.27
C HIS A 298 24.44 5.76 2.46
N HIS A 299 23.19 5.31 2.43
CA HIS A 299 22.22 5.51 3.51
C HIS A 299 22.32 4.35 4.47
N PHE A 300 22.77 4.63 5.68
CA PHE A 300 22.73 3.67 6.78
C PHE A 300 21.28 3.43 7.22
N PRO A 301 20.98 2.25 7.78
CA PRO A 301 19.70 1.97 8.41
C PRO A 301 19.39 3.02 9.48
N MET A 302 18.20 3.59 9.39
CA MET A 302 17.71 4.68 10.23
C MET A 302 16.30 4.35 10.68
N GLU A 303 15.88 4.85 11.83
CA GLU A 303 14.57 4.57 12.38
C GLU A 303 13.47 5.38 11.67
N TYR A 304 12.28 4.80 11.55
CA TYR A 304 11.14 5.46 10.91
C TYR A 304 10.74 6.78 11.60
N GLN A 305 11.02 6.93 12.91
CA GLN A 305 10.72 8.17 13.65
C GLN A 305 11.46 9.37 13.05
N TRP A 306 12.66 9.16 12.50
CA TRP A 306 13.41 10.22 11.83
C TRP A 306 12.63 10.77 10.65
N PHE A 307 12.06 9.89 9.81
CA PHE A 307 11.28 10.32 8.66
C PHE A 307 10.01 11.06 9.10
N VAL A 308 9.28 10.53 10.08
CA VAL A 308 8.02 11.12 10.55
C VAL A 308 8.23 12.52 11.14
N LYS A 309 9.29 12.72 11.95
CA LYS A 309 9.52 14.00 12.63
C LYS A 309 10.21 15.05 11.76
N ASN A 310 11.04 14.66 10.79
CA ASN A 310 11.82 15.60 9.99
C ASN A 310 11.14 15.96 8.65
N VAL A 311 10.34 15.06 8.08
CA VAL A 311 9.72 15.28 6.75
C VAL A 311 8.39 16.00 6.84
N PHE A 312 7.58 15.71 7.87
CA PHE A 312 6.29 16.36 8.07
C PHE A 312 6.43 17.64 8.89
N ASP A 313 5.40 18.48 8.85
CA ASP A 313 5.33 19.69 9.66
C ASP A 313 5.22 19.33 11.15
N GLU A 314 5.83 20.14 12.01
CA GLU A 314 5.76 19.99 13.47
C GLU A 314 4.29 19.97 13.94
N ASP A 315 3.98 19.11 14.92
CA ASP A 315 2.65 18.89 15.49
C ASP A 315 1.52 18.57 14.50
N SER A 316 1.85 18.17 13.26
CA SER A 316 0.84 17.84 12.25
C SER A 316 0.36 16.39 12.28
N VAL A 317 1.14 15.50 12.90
CA VAL A 317 0.93 14.04 12.86
C VAL A 317 -0.18 13.63 13.81
N ARG A 318 -1.26 13.10 13.25
CA ARG A 318 -2.40 12.54 14.00
C ARG A 318 -2.63 11.10 13.62
N GLU A 319 -2.21 10.18 14.48
CA GLU A 319 -2.44 8.75 14.28
C GLU A 319 -3.93 8.42 14.34
N PHE A 320 -4.36 7.56 13.42
CA PHE A 320 -5.66 6.91 13.47
C PHE A 320 -5.46 5.40 13.31
N ASN A 321 -6.43 4.61 13.75
CA ASN A 321 -6.40 3.15 13.70
C ASN A 321 -5.35 2.46 14.59
N GLY A 322 -4.77 3.16 15.57
CA GLY A 322 -3.80 2.57 16.52
C GLY A 322 -4.32 1.33 17.23
N GLU A 323 -5.63 1.23 17.46
CA GLU A 323 -6.30 0.10 18.13
C GLU A 323 -6.42 -1.20 17.32
N VAL A 324 -6.04 -1.19 16.04
CA VAL A 324 -6.03 -2.41 15.22
C VAL A 324 -4.73 -3.16 15.45
N GLU A 325 -4.86 -4.39 15.93
CA GLU A 325 -3.77 -5.25 16.40
C GLU A 325 -3.58 -6.48 15.49
N ALA A 326 -2.32 -6.86 15.26
CA ALA A 326 -1.99 -8.14 14.62
C ALA A 326 -2.33 -9.31 15.55
N THR A 327 -2.90 -10.39 15.02
CA THR A 327 -3.36 -11.55 15.79
C THR A 327 -2.95 -12.86 15.10
N ASN A 328 -3.29 -14.00 15.71
CA ASN A 328 -3.04 -15.34 15.22
C ASN A 328 -4.36 -15.99 14.75
N PRO A 329 -4.88 -15.66 13.55
CA PRO A 329 -6.18 -16.15 13.09
C PRO A 329 -6.22 -17.66 12.80
N LEU A 330 -5.05 -18.27 12.54
CA LEU A 330 -4.92 -19.69 12.23
C LEU A 330 -4.50 -20.53 13.43
N ASN A 331 -4.36 -19.94 14.62
CA ASN A 331 -3.79 -20.60 15.80
C ASN A 331 -2.42 -21.28 15.50
N PHE A 332 -1.59 -20.63 14.70
CA PHE A 332 -0.25 -21.09 14.35
C PHE A 332 0.60 -21.22 15.62
N GLU A 333 1.26 -22.36 15.80
CA GLU A 333 1.95 -22.68 17.04
C GLU A 333 3.12 -21.72 17.30
N GLY A 334 3.23 -21.24 18.55
CA GLY A 334 4.31 -20.34 18.97
C GLY A 334 4.26 -18.94 18.35
N PHE A 335 3.27 -18.63 17.50
CA PHE A 335 3.18 -17.31 16.88
C PHE A 335 2.73 -16.22 17.85
N ASP A 336 1.87 -16.54 18.83
CA ASP A 336 1.42 -15.58 19.84
C ASP A 336 2.56 -15.06 20.72
N VAL A 337 3.48 -15.94 21.12
CA VAL A 337 4.68 -15.57 21.89
C VAL A 337 5.55 -14.61 21.08
N ARG A 338 5.79 -14.92 19.80
CA ARG A 338 6.58 -14.06 18.90
C ARG A 338 5.90 -12.71 18.61
N LEU A 339 4.57 -12.68 18.60
CA LEU A 339 3.81 -11.42 18.51
C LEU A 339 3.97 -10.59 19.79
N ALA A 340 3.92 -11.22 20.96
CA ALA A 340 4.16 -10.55 22.24
C ALA A 340 5.58 -9.95 22.32
N GLU A 341 6.61 -10.74 22.00
CA GLU A 341 8.00 -10.26 21.93
C GLU A 341 8.17 -9.07 20.97
N ALA A 342 7.53 -9.14 19.80
CA ALA A 342 7.59 -8.05 18.82
C ALA A 342 6.91 -6.78 19.35
N ARG A 343 5.79 -6.91 20.06
CA ARG A 343 5.06 -5.80 20.69
C ARG A 343 5.87 -5.19 21.82
N GLU A 344 6.51 -5.99 22.67
CA GLU A 344 7.37 -5.49 23.76
C GLU A 344 8.57 -4.73 23.21
N ARG A 345 9.26 -5.29 22.22
CA ARG A 345 10.44 -4.67 21.62
C ARG A 345 10.14 -3.35 20.92
N THR A 346 9.03 -3.28 20.18
CA THR A 346 8.72 -2.11 19.33
C THR A 346 7.75 -1.14 19.98
N LYS A 347 7.04 -1.55 21.04
CA LYS A 347 5.88 -0.86 21.62
C LYS A 347 4.74 -0.61 20.61
N LEU A 348 4.75 -1.30 19.48
CA LEU A 348 3.74 -1.19 18.42
C LEU A 348 2.79 -2.38 18.44
N LYS A 349 1.53 -2.09 18.14
CA LYS A 349 0.42 -3.07 18.04
C LYS A 349 0.43 -3.87 16.72
N SER A 350 1.03 -3.32 15.66
CA SER A 350 1.10 -3.91 14.32
C SER A 350 2.27 -3.34 13.51
N GLY A 351 2.62 -3.95 12.38
CA GLY A 351 3.68 -3.49 11.47
C GLY A 351 3.30 -2.33 10.55
N CYS A 352 2.12 -1.73 10.71
CA CYS A 352 1.66 -0.57 9.94
C CYS A 352 1.11 0.51 10.87
N ILE A 353 1.55 1.76 10.66
CA ILE A 353 1.07 2.95 11.35
C ILE A 353 0.38 3.84 10.30
N THR A 354 -0.80 4.34 10.62
CA THR A 354 -1.56 5.20 9.71
C THR A 354 -1.87 6.52 10.39
N PHE A 355 -1.52 7.63 9.74
CA PHE A 355 -1.70 8.96 10.33
C PHE A 355 -2.04 10.01 9.26
N GLU A 356 -2.69 11.07 9.69
CA GLU A 356 -2.82 12.31 8.93
C GLU A 356 -1.63 13.20 9.26
N ALA A 357 -1.04 13.83 8.25
CA ALA A 357 0.07 14.76 8.42
C ALA A 357 -0.08 15.95 7.48
N LYS A 358 0.72 16.99 7.72
CA LYS A 358 0.87 18.11 6.80
C LYS A 358 2.32 18.17 6.32
N LEU A 359 2.48 18.58 5.07
CA LEU A 359 3.78 18.93 4.50
C LEU A 359 3.64 20.27 3.80
N ASP A 360 4.32 21.28 4.34
CA ASP A 360 4.25 22.68 3.88
C ASP A 360 2.79 23.15 3.71
N GLY A 361 1.95 22.83 4.70
CA GLY A 361 0.52 23.17 4.71
C GLY A 361 -0.41 22.23 3.92
N THR A 362 0.14 21.37 3.05
CA THR A 362 -0.66 20.38 2.31
C THR A 362 -1.00 19.19 3.20
N LYS A 363 -2.29 18.96 3.46
CA LYS A 363 -2.75 17.81 4.25
C LYS A 363 -2.65 16.52 3.45
N MET A 364 -2.17 15.46 4.06
CA MET A 364 -2.02 14.16 3.44
C MET A 364 -2.31 13.03 4.42
N ILE A 365 -2.57 11.84 3.88
CA ILE A 365 -2.67 10.61 4.66
C ILE A 365 -1.46 9.75 4.35
N VAL A 366 -0.86 9.23 5.41
CA VAL A 366 0.37 8.44 5.33
C VAL A 366 0.09 7.05 5.89
N ALA A 367 0.47 6.02 5.14
CA ALA A 367 0.55 4.64 5.59
C ALA A 367 2.03 4.25 5.69
N LEU A 368 2.49 4.02 6.91
CA LEU A 368 3.87 3.75 7.25
C LEU A 368 4.05 2.26 7.58
N PHE A 369 4.82 1.54 6.78
CA PHE A 369 5.18 0.14 7.05
C PHE A 369 6.49 0.08 7.83
N VAL A 370 6.44 -0.47 9.04
CA VAL A 370 7.54 -0.44 10.00
C VAL A 370 8.31 -1.77 9.96
N GLY A 371 9.51 -1.73 9.39
CA GLY A 371 10.37 -2.91 9.26
C GLY A 371 10.81 -3.55 10.60
N THR A 372 10.87 -2.77 11.68
CA THR A 372 11.30 -3.27 13.01
C THR A 372 10.28 -4.23 13.64
N PHE A 373 9.01 -4.16 13.23
CA PHE A 373 7.97 -5.10 13.63
C PHE A 373 7.93 -6.28 12.66
N ARG A 374 8.52 -7.43 13.04
CA ARG A 374 8.50 -8.67 12.24
C ARG A 374 8.90 -8.46 10.76
N GLY A 375 9.92 -7.62 10.51
CA GLY A 375 10.40 -7.32 9.16
C GLY A 375 9.44 -6.46 8.33
N GLY A 376 8.40 -5.86 8.94
CA GLY A 376 7.35 -5.15 8.22
C GLY A 376 6.49 -6.09 7.35
N SER A 377 6.35 -7.35 7.78
CA SER A 377 5.47 -8.32 7.11
C SER A 377 4.02 -7.86 7.17
N VAL A 378 3.33 -7.93 6.03
CA VAL A 378 1.95 -7.49 5.87
C VAL A 378 1.01 -8.65 6.16
N GLY A 379 0.20 -8.52 7.20
CA GLY A 379 -0.91 -9.40 7.52
C GLY A 379 -2.24 -8.67 7.43
N SER A 380 -3.25 -9.27 8.05
CA SER A 380 -4.66 -8.84 8.01
C SER A 380 -4.90 -7.51 8.70
N ALA A 381 -4.15 -7.24 9.79
CA ALA A 381 -4.18 -5.97 10.49
C ALA A 381 -3.59 -4.85 9.63
N GLU A 382 -2.39 -5.06 9.08
CA GLU A 382 -1.71 -4.07 8.23
C GLU A 382 -2.50 -3.78 6.95
N GLY A 383 -3.04 -4.81 6.30
CA GLY A 383 -3.91 -4.67 5.13
C GLY A 383 -5.17 -3.88 5.44
N THR A 384 -5.81 -4.13 6.59
CA THR A 384 -6.99 -3.35 7.01
C THR A 384 -6.65 -1.89 7.28
N LYS A 385 -5.57 -1.61 8.03
CA LYS A 385 -5.13 -0.23 8.27
C LYS A 385 -4.89 0.53 6.97
N PHE A 386 -4.22 -0.11 6.01
CA PHE A 386 -3.95 0.47 4.70
C PHE A 386 -5.23 0.74 3.90
N VAL A 387 -6.17 -0.20 3.87
CA VAL A 387 -7.48 -0.02 3.20
C VAL A 387 -8.26 1.13 3.83
N GLU A 388 -8.33 1.20 5.16
CA GLU A 388 -9.00 2.28 5.88
C GLU A 388 -8.33 3.64 5.60
N ALA A 389 -7.00 3.68 5.52
CA ALA A 389 -6.26 4.89 5.16
C ALA A 389 -6.57 5.35 3.72
N ALA A 390 -6.60 4.42 2.75
CA ALA A 390 -6.96 4.74 1.36
C ALA A 390 -8.42 5.23 1.25
N GLU A 391 -9.35 4.63 1.97
CA GLU A 391 -10.74 5.10 2.00
C GLU A 391 -10.89 6.47 2.69
N LEU A 392 -10.12 6.72 3.75
CA LEU A 392 -10.10 8.03 4.40
C LEU A 392 -9.52 9.10 3.47
N ALA A 393 -8.46 8.80 2.74
CA ALA A 393 -7.84 9.68 1.74
C ALA A 393 -8.81 10.00 0.60
N MET A 394 -9.57 9.00 0.15
CA MET A 394 -10.64 9.20 -0.82
C MET A 394 -11.75 10.11 -0.30
N LYS A 395 -12.21 9.89 0.96
CA LYS A 395 -13.29 10.68 1.59
C LYS A 395 -12.88 12.14 1.83
N LYS A 396 -11.69 12.36 2.38
CA LYS A 396 -11.14 13.69 2.68
C LYS A 396 -10.58 14.41 1.47
N ARG A 397 -10.44 13.70 0.34
CA ARG A 397 -9.81 14.20 -0.87
C ARG A 397 -8.35 14.63 -0.68
N TYR A 398 -7.59 13.85 0.09
CA TYR A 398 -6.16 14.10 0.34
C TYR A 398 -5.26 13.15 -0.47
N PRO A 399 -4.01 13.55 -0.78
CA PRO A 399 -2.98 12.66 -1.31
C PRO A 399 -2.66 11.55 -0.29
N LEU A 400 -2.32 10.37 -0.81
CA LEU A 400 -1.96 9.19 -0.03
C LEU A 400 -0.48 8.84 -0.27
N LEU A 401 0.32 8.83 0.79
CA LEU A 401 1.70 8.40 0.78
C LEU A 401 1.84 7.05 1.47
N ALA A 402 2.41 6.05 0.80
CA ALA A 402 2.90 4.85 1.45
C ALA A 402 4.41 4.96 1.68
N TYR A 403 4.82 5.17 2.93
CA TYR A 403 6.23 5.13 3.30
C TYR A 403 6.58 3.72 3.76
N VAL A 404 7.51 3.10 3.07
CA VAL A 404 7.94 1.73 3.34
C VAL A 404 9.32 1.80 3.99
N HIS A 405 9.34 1.88 5.32
CA HIS A 405 10.59 1.81 6.06
C HIS A 405 11.25 0.47 5.77
N GLY A 406 10.49 -0.63 5.77
CA GLY A 406 10.92 -1.92 5.25
C GLY A 406 9.77 -2.92 5.24
N THR A 407 9.79 -3.86 4.30
CA THR A 407 8.83 -4.95 4.23
C THR A 407 9.47 -6.24 3.73
N ALA A 408 9.27 -7.32 4.49
CA ALA A 408 9.75 -8.66 4.19
C ALA A 408 8.76 -9.50 3.36
N GLY A 409 7.58 -8.95 3.04
CA GLY A 409 6.54 -9.66 2.29
C GLY A 409 5.24 -9.85 3.06
N ILE A 410 4.49 -10.89 2.71
CA ILE A 410 3.25 -11.29 3.38
C ILE A 410 3.57 -12.13 4.60
N ARG A 411 2.80 -11.96 5.68
CA ARG A 411 2.98 -12.72 6.91
C ARG A 411 2.53 -14.17 6.75
N ILE A 412 3.50 -15.08 6.70
CA ILE A 412 3.30 -16.52 6.45
C ILE A 412 2.41 -17.16 7.51
N GLN A 413 2.56 -16.79 8.78
CA GLN A 413 1.82 -17.38 9.90
C GLN A 413 0.31 -17.10 9.84
N GLU A 414 -0.12 -16.11 9.04
CA GLU A 414 -1.54 -15.84 8.78
C GLU A 414 -2.08 -16.60 7.55
N GLY A 415 -1.23 -17.38 6.87
CA GLY A 415 -1.56 -18.20 5.71
C GLY A 415 -2.34 -17.40 4.66
N THR A 416 -3.47 -17.96 4.22
CA THR A 416 -4.29 -17.32 3.18
C THR A 416 -4.88 -15.96 3.61
N HIS A 417 -5.07 -15.71 4.91
CA HIS A 417 -5.51 -14.39 5.40
C HIS A 417 -4.50 -13.28 5.07
N GLY A 418 -3.20 -13.61 5.03
CA GLY A 418 -2.16 -12.72 4.58
C GLY A 418 -2.19 -12.50 3.07
N VAL A 419 -2.26 -13.58 2.28
CA VAL A 419 -2.21 -13.50 0.80
C VAL A 419 -3.32 -12.63 0.26
N ILE A 420 -4.53 -12.79 0.79
CA ILE A 420 -5.71 -12.07 0.29
C ILE A 420 -5.63 -10.56 0.51
N GLN A 421 -4.73 -10.08 1.36
CA GLN A 421 -4.48 -8.64 1.51
C GLN A 421 -3.91 -8.02 0.23
N MET A 422 -3.18 -8.79 -0.59
CA MET A 422 -2.61 -8.30 -1.85
C MET A 422 -3.70 -7.78 -2.80
N PRO A 423 -4.68 -8.59 -3.25
CA PRO A 423 -5.77 -8.09 -4.09
C PRO A 423 -6.69 -7.12 -3.34
N ARG A 424 -6.90 -7.29 -2.03
CA ARG A 424 -7.75 -6.40 -1.22
C ARG A 424 -7.21 -4.96 -1.17
N CYS A 425 -5.93 -4.78 -0.87
CA CYS A 425 -5.27 -3.48 -0.85
C CYS A 425 -5.17 -2.89 -2.28
N THR A 426 -4.90 -3.73 -3.28
CA THR A 426 -4.83 -3.30 -4.69
C THR A 426 -6.15 -2.71 -5.16
N VAL A 427 -7.28 -3.33 -4.80
CA VAL A 427 -8.61 -2.80 -5.07
C VAL A 427 -8.86 -1.46 -4.37
N ALA A 428 -8.41 -1.30 -3.13
CA ALA A 428 -8.55 -0.04 -2.39
C ALA A 428 -7.77 1.10 -3.08
N VAL A 429 -6.52 0.83 -3.48
CA VAL A 429 -5.69 1.77 -4.26
C VAL A 429 -6.34 2.12 -5.59
N ARG A 430 -6.84 1.12 -6.33
CA ARG A 430 -7.51 1.36 -7.61
C ARG A 430 -8.75 2.24 -7.46
N ARG A 431 -9.55 2.04 -6.40
CA ARG A 431 -10.71 2.90 -6.09
C ARG A 431 -10.28 4.34 -5.80
N TYR A 432 -9.22 4.50 -5.00
CA TYR A 432 -8.67 5.80 -4.64
C TYR A 432 -8.12 6.56 -5.87
N ILE A 433 -7.32 5.90 -6.71
CA ILE A 433 -6.79 6.48 -7.95
C ILE A 433 -7.93 6.84 -8.92
N ASN A 434 -8.90 5.95 -9.12
CA ASN A 434 -10.05 6.22 -9.99
C ASN A 434 -10.91 7.39 -9.50
N ALA A 435 -10.94 7.64 -8.19
CA ALA A 435 -11.64 8.79 -7.63
C ALA A 435 -10.92 10.12 -7.90
N GLY A 436 -9.64 10.10 -8.31
CA GLY A 436 -8.82 11.30 -8.51
C GLY A 436 -7.72 11.52 -7.46
N GLY A 437 -7.45 10.53 -6.62
CA GLY A 437 -6.41 10.63 -5.59
C GLY A 437 -4.99 10.46 -6.16
N LEU A 438 -4.01 11.18 -5.59
CA LEU A 438 -2.59 10.95 -5.85
C LEU A 438 -2.04 9.94 -4.86
N TYR A 439 -1.65 8.78 -5.37
CA TYR A 439 -0.96 7.75 -4.60
C TYR A 439 0.53 7.80 -4.92
N THR A 440 1.36 7.90 -3.90
CA THR A 440 2.83 7.89 -4.01
C THR A 440 3.41 6.87 -3.04
N VAL A 441 4.48 6.17 -3.45
CA VAL A 441 5.19 5.21 -2.60
C VAL A 441 6.65 5.62 -2.49
N LEU A 442 7.19 5.57 -1.27
CA LEU A 442 8.59 5.83 -0.98
C LEU A 442 9.21 4.64 -0.24
N TYR A 443 10.19 3.98 -0.84
CA TYR A 443 10.91 2.85 -0.28
C TYR A 443 12.22 3.29 0.38
N ASP A 444 12.42 3.01 1.68
CA ASP A 444 13.61 3.47 2.43
C ASP A 444 14.70 2.40 2.53
N THR A 445 14.37 1.21 3.06
CA THR A 445 15.34 0.11 3.20
C THR A 445 15.03 -1.06 2.26
N ASN A 446 14.87 -2.26 2.79
CA ASN A 446 14.58 -3.47 2.04
C ASN A 446 13.07 -3.63 1.88
N SER A 447 12.62 -3.73 0.64
CA SER A 447 11.22 -3.94 0.28
C SER A 447 11.08 -5.10 -0.68
N TYR A 448 10.51 -6.21 -0.20
CA TYR A 448 10.44 -7.45 -0.95
C TYR A 448 9.02 -8.03 -1.09
N ALA A 449 8.88 -8.95 -2.05
CA ALA A 449 7.78 -9.90 -2.19
C ALA A 449 6.38 -9.29 -2.44
N GLY A 450 5.35 -9.85 -1.81
CA GLY A 450 3.94 -9.62 -2.13
C GLY A 450 3.48 -8.17 -2.11
N PRO A 451 3.86 -7.33 -1.12
CA PRO A 451 3.48 -5.92 -1.09
C PRO A 451 3.98 -5.14 -2.32
N VAL A 452 5.24 -5.36 -2.72
CA VAL A 452 5.84 -4.74 -3.92
C VAL A 452 5.16 -5.24 -5.20
N ALA A 453 4.82 -6.53 -5.28
CA ALA A 453 4.10 -7.11 -6.43
C ALA A 453 2.60 -6.75 -6.49
N SER A 454 2.06 -6.06 -5.48
CA SER A 454 0.63 -5.73 -5.41
C SER A 454 0.41 -4.24 -5.19
N PHE A 455 -0.07 -3.84 -4.03
CA PHE A 455 -0.58 -2.49 -3.80
C PHE A 455 0.51 -1.42 -3.76
N LEU A 456 1.75 -1.74 -3.37
CA LEU A 456 2.87 -0.79 -3.43
C LEU A 456 3.34 -0.60 -4.88
N GLY A 457 3.46 -1.68 -5.65
CA GLY A 457 3.87 -1.63 -7.06
C GLY A 457 2.83 -1.06 -8.02
N CYS A 458 1.56 -0.99 -7.61
CA CYS A 458 0.48 -0.39 -8.41
C CYS A 458 0.49 1.16 -8.39
N SER A 459 1.39 1.79 -7.65
CA SER A 459 1.48 3.24 -7.61
C SER A 459 2.01 3.80 -8.93
N PRO A 460 1.36 4.84 -9.52
CA PRO A 460 1.90 5.54 -10.69
C PRO A 460 3.25 6.21 -10.40
N TYR A 461 3.46 6.63 -9.15
CA TYR A 461 4.66 7.33 -8.71
C TYR A 461 5.29 6.60 -7.52
N GLN A 462 6.50 6.10 -7.74
CA GLN A 462 7.29 5.26 -6.85
C GLN A 462 8.71 5.78 -6.81
N TYR A 463 9.19 5.98 -5.59
CA TYR A 463 10.52 6.50 -5.32
C TYR A 463 11.22 5.61 -4.33
N ALA A 464 12.54 5.62 -4.38
CA ALA A 464 13.34 4.80 -3.49
C ALA A 464 14.53 5.60 -2.94
N MET A 465 14.89 5.40 -1.69
CA MET A 465 16.13 5.95 -1.15
C MET A 465 17.32 5.25 -1.80
N ARG A 466 18.44 5.95 -1.98
CA ARG A 466 19.60 5.46 -2.75
C ARG A 466 20.12 4.07 -2.38
N SER A 467 20.07 3.72 -1.09
CA SER A 467 20.57 2.42 -0.59
C SER A 467 19.46 1.40 -0.29
N SER A 468 18.24 1.65 -0.79
CA SER A 468 17.13 0.70 -0.70
C SER A 468 17.31 -0.48 -1.66
N ASN A 469 16.73 -1.62 -1.28
CA ASN A 469 16.65 -2.80 -2.15
C ASN A 469 15.20 -3.13 -2.44
N LEU A 470 14.88 -3.36 -3.72
CA LEU A 470 13.55 -3.68 -4.21
C LEU A 470 13.56 -4.95 -5.06
N GLY A 471 12.62 -5.85 -4.77
CA GLY A 471 12.44 -7.05 -5.58
C GLY A 471 11.22 -7.86 -5.18
N PHE A 472 10.83 -8.80 -6.04
CA PHE A 472 9.81 -9.78 -5.66
C PHE A 472 10.44 -10.92 -4.85
N ALA A 473 11.26 -11.75 -5.50
CA ALA A 473 11.98 -12.82 -4.81
C ALA A 473 13.31 -12.30 -4.23
N GLY A 474 13.70 -12.83 -3.07
CA GLY A 474 15.02 -12.57 -2.51
C GLY A 474 16.12 -13.32 -3.27
N ARG A 475 17.37 -12.83 -3.17
CA ARG A 475 18.52 -13.41 -3.88
C ARG A 475 18.71 -14.91 -3.60
N GLY A 476 18.52 -15.35 -2.35
CA GLY A 476 18.64 -16.77 -1.97
C GLY A 476 17.67 -17.66 -2.74
N VAL A 477 16.39 -17.27 -2.78
CA VAL A 477 15.32 -18.01 -3.48
C VAL A 477 15.58 -18.06 -4.99
N ILE A 478 16.02 -16.96 -5.58
CA ILE A 478 16.35 -16.91 -7.01
C ILE A 478 17.53 -17.85 -7.31
N LYS A 479 18.58 -17.84 -6.50
CA LYS A 479 19.75 -18.72 -6.68
C LYS A 479 19.37 -20.19 -6.53
N GLU A 480 18.53 -20.53 -5.55
CA GLU A 480 18.05 -21.89 -5.35
C GLU A 480 17.17 -22.39 -6.51
N THR A 481 16.33 -21.52 -7.07
CA THR A 481 15.42 -21.89 -8.17
C THR A 481 16.13 -21.98 -9.52
N THR A 482 17.04 -21.04 -9.80
CA THR A 482 17.71 -20.93 -11.11
C THR A 482 19.03 -21.68 -11.17
N GLY A 483 19.64 -21.99 -10.03
CA GLY A 483 21.01 -22.51 -9.95
C GLY A 483 22.09 -21.49 -10.31
N MET A 484 21.72 -20.25 -10.64
CA MET A 484 22.64 -19.21 -11.11
C MET A 484 23.06 -18.28 -9.98
N ASP A 485 24.33 -17.88 -9.99
CA ASP A 485 24.81 -16.82 -9.13
C ASP A 485 24.30 -15.45 -9.58
N ILE A 486 23.84 -14.67 -8.61
CA ILE A 486 23.20 -13.38 -8.86
C ILE A 486 24.20 -12.27 -8.58
N GLU A 487 24.34 -11.36 -9.54
CA GLU A 487 25.18 -10.16 -9.44
C GLU A 487 25.00 -9.45 -8.08
N PRO A 488 26.09 -8.94 -7.46
CA PRO A 488 25.96 -8.06 -6.30
C PRO A 488 25.02 -6.88 -6.61
N HIS A 489 24.21 -6.48 -5.62
CA HIS A 489 23.25 -5.37 -5.75
C HIS A 489 22.18 -5.52 -6.85
N TYR A 490 21.84 -6.74 -7.27
CA TYR A 490 20.77 -7.01 -8.24
C TYR A 490 19.42 -6.32 -7.93
N HIS A 491 19.12 -6.10 -6.64
CA HIS A 491 17.92 -5.42 -6.15
C HIS A 491 18.12 -3.94 -5.80
N GLY A 492 19.29 -3.37 -6.04
CA GLY A 492 19.57 -1.98 -5.67
C GLY A 492 18.65 -0.99 -6.38
N ALA A 493 18.36 0.13 -5.70
CA ALA A 493 17.47 1.18 -6.21
C ALA A 493 17.80 1.64 -7.64
N TYR A 494 19.09 1.80 -7.98
CA TYR A 494 19.51 2.20 -9.33
C TYR A 494 19.21 1.14 -10.40
N LYS A 495 19.34 -0.16 -10.08
CA LYS A 495 18.96 -1.24 -11.01
C LYS A 495 17.43 -1.28 -11.17
N ALA A 496 16.68 -1.01 -10.10
CA ALA A 496 15.22 -0.88 -10.17
C ALA A 496 14.79 0.32 -11.05
N LEU A 497 15.50 1.45 -10.96
CA LEU A 497 15.31 2.62 -11.83
C LEU A 497 15.62 2.29 -13.29
N ALA A 498 16.76 1.65 -13.56
CA ALA A 498 17.16 1.24 -14.91
C ALA A 498 16.16 0.27 -15.57
N ARG A 499 15.49 -0.57 -14.76
CA ARG A 499 14.41 -1.47 -15.21
C ARG A 499 13.04 -0.77 -15.35
N GLY A 500 12.94 0.50 -14.98
CA GLY A 500 11.68 1.26 -15.03
C GLY A 500 10.67 0.90 -13.94
N HIS A 501 11.09 0.25 -12.85
CA HIS A 501 10.18 -0.08 -11.73
C HIS A 501 9.86 1.11 -10.82
N ILE A 502 10.77 2.07 -10.74
CA ILE A 502 10.63 3.31 -9.95
C ILE A 502 10.88 4.52 -10.85
N GLN A 503 10.36 5.68 -10.46
CA GLN A 503 10.49 6.93 -11.21
C GLN A 503 11.71 7.75 -10.78
N GLY A 504 12.22 7.55 -9.57
CA GLY A 504 13.37 8.29 -9.09
C GLY A 504 14.00 7.70 -7.84
N VAL A 505 15.28 8.04 -7.66
CA VAL A 505 16.08 7.68 -6.48
C VAL A 505 16.39 8.94 -5.71
N TRP A 506 16.10 8.95 -4.40
CA TRP A 506 16.22 10.14 -3.55
C TRP A 506 17.34 9.98 -2.51
N ASP A 507 17.94 11.11 -2.14
CA ASP A 507 18.69 11.22 -0.90
C ASP A 507 17.72 11.51 0.26
N ARG A 508 17.88 10.80 1.38
CA ARG A 508 17.14 11.02 2.62
C ARG A 508 17.17 12.48 3.06
N ARG A 509 18.29 13.19 2.86
CA ARG A 509 18.44 14.62 3.23
C ARG A 509 17.51 15.54 2.42
N GLU A 510 17.13 15.14 1.22
CA GLU A 510 16.30 15.90 0.29
C GLU A 510 14.85 15.41 0.25
N ALA A 511 14.53 14.36 1.03
CA ALA A 511 13.23 13.70 0.98
C ALA A 511 12.05 14.66 1.17
N ARG A 512 12.18 15.65 2.07
CA ARG A 512 11.16 16.68 2.29
C ARG A 512 10.94 17.57 1.05
N ALA A 513 12.02 18.06 0.45
CA ALA A 513 11.98 18.90 -0.75
C ALA A 513 11.43 18.14 -1.96
N ASN A 514 11.87 16.89 -2.14
CA ASN A 514 11.40 16.03 -3.23
C ASN A 514 9.92 15.69 -3.07
N LEU A 515 9.47 15.38 -1.85
CA LEU A 515 8.05 15.11 -1.60
C LEU A 515 7.19 16.35 -1.84
N LYS A 516 7.65 17.54 -1.44
CA LYS A 516 7.00 18.82 -1.80
C LYS A 516 6.88 18.98 -3.32
N GLN A 517 7.98 18.79 -4.04
CA GLN A 517 7.99 18.90 -5.49
C GLN A 517 7.02 17.91 -6.14
N VAL A 518 6.94 16.67 -5.65
CA VAL A 518 5.97 15.68 -6.12
C VAL A 518 4.54 16.18 -5.95
N LEU A 519 4.18 16.72 -4.77
CA LEU A 519 2.83 17.23 -4.54
C LEU A 519 2.47 18.41 -5.45
N LEU A 520 3.45 19.26 -5.79
CA LEU A 520 3.29 20.44 -6.64
C LEU A 520 3.27 20.13 -8.13
N THR A 521 4.04 19.13 -8.58
CA THR A 521 4.25 18.83 -10.00
C THR A 521 3.42 17.66 -10.47
N MET A 522 3.31 16.61 -9.66
CA MET A 522 2.67 15.37 -10.07
C MET A 522 1.15 15.47 -9.96
N GLY A 523 0.52 14.99 -11.02
CA GLY A 523 -0.91 15.07 -11.21
C GLY A 523 -1.36 14.19 -12.36
N GLY A 524 -2.64 14.33 -12.70
CA GLY A 524 -3.39 13.50 -13.62
C GLY A 524 -4.74 14.18 -13.82
N ARG A 525 -5.48 13.76 -14.86
CA ARG A 525 -6.66 14.49 -15.36
C ARG A 525 -7.77 14.75 -14.32
N ASN A 526 -7.81 13.98 -13.22
CA ASN A 526 -8.89 14.01 -12.23
C ASN A 526 -8.43 14.38 -10.81
N LEU A 527 -7.27 15.03 -10.62
CA LEU A 527 -6.78 15.36 -9.27
C LEU A 527 -7.72 16.31 -8.53
N TYR A 528 -8.04 15.99 -7.27
CA TYR A 528 -8.96 16.79 -6.46
C TYR A 528 -8.35 17.46 -5.22
N TYR A 529 -7.06 17.27 -4.95
CA TYR A 529 -6.43 17.75 -3.70
C TYR A 529 -5.70 19.09 -3.86
N ARG A 530 -5.62 19.59 -5.10
CA ARG A 530 -5.08 20.92 -5.42
C ARG A 530 -6.15 21.98 -5.33
#